data_AF-A0AAW2S6P3-F1
#
_entry.id   AF-A0AAW2S6P3-F1
#
_cell.length_a   1.000
_cell.length_b   1.000
_cell.length_c   1.000
_cell.angle_alpha   90.00
_cell.angle_beta   90.00
_cell.angle_gamma   90.00
#
_symmetry.space_group_name_H-M   'P 1'
#
loop_
_entity.id
_entity.type
_entity.pdbx_description
1 polymer ?
#
loop_
_entity_poly.entity_id
_entity_poly.type
_entity_poly.pdbx_seq_one_letter_code
_entity_poly.pdbx_strand_id
1 'polypeptide(L)'
;MRFSTMALIRRGFAAKKRGTSSNPLYFICSSLHNLTQQKRPFSPKPRIDFSCIHEVDDAVSLFRQMLRMRPQPSDFQFTKLLSIVVKMKQYPVALHLFDEMCKWGTPINEYTMNIVTNCYCLLNRVDFGFAILGSFFKRGYEPNVTTFNTLIKGLFLDDKVIEAEKLFKKLLTLKLCEPDEVTVLTVVNGLCKAGHTLTAYDLLGLFE
;
A
#
# COMPACT_ATOMS: atom_id res chain seq x y z
N MET A 1 -42.28 27.47 -32.40
CA MET A 1 -43.18 28.53 -31.85
C MET A 1 -42.32 29.69 -31.36
N ARG A 2 -42.80 30.94 -31.46
CA ARG A 2 -42.12 32.17 -31.00
C ARG A 2 -42.84 32.75 -29.78
N PHE A 3 -42.18 33.72 -29.12
CA PHE A 3 -42.70 34.62 -28.06
C PHE A 3 -42.88 33.97 -26.67
N SER A 4 -42.63 34.64 -25.52
CA SER A 4 -42.11 36.01 -25.33
C SER A 4 -41.46 36.26 -23.94
N THR A 5 -40.48 37.16 -23.94
CA THR A 5 -40.07 38.15 -22.90
C THR A 5 -40.56 38.06 -21.44
N MET A 6 -39.63 38.22 -20.49
CA MET A 6 -39.49 39.47 -19.68
C MET A 6 -38.22 39.46 -18.81
N ALA A 7 -37.72 40.64 -18.42
CA ALA A 7 -36.43 40.82 -17.74
C ALA A 7 -36.52 41.89 -16.61
N LEU A 8 -35.44 41.99 -15.81
CA LEU A 8 -35.22 42.95 -14.70
C LEU A 8 -36.07 42.63 -13.44
N ILE A 9 -35.65 42.95 -12.21
CA ILE A 9 -34.86 44.10 -11.74
C ILE A 9 -33.71 43.72 -10.78
N ARG A 10 -32.64 44.51 -10.87
CA ARG A 10 -31.39 44.50 -10.09
C ARG A 10 -31.53 45.40 -8.85
N ARG A 11 -31.05 44.98 -7.67
CA ARG A 11 -30.62 45.88 -6.58
C ARG A 11 -29.64 45.16 -5.65
N GLY A 12 -28.55 45.84 -5.29
CA GLY A 12 -27.60 45.36 -4.31
C GLY A 12 -27.08 46.53 -3.46
N PHE A 13 -26.61 46.21 -2.26
CA PHE A 13 -25.82 46.99 -1.30
C PHE A 13 -25.29 45.93 -0.30
N ALA A 14 -24.19 46.03 0.44
CA ALA A 14 -22.95 46.80 0.44
C ALA A 14 -22.17 46.25 1.66
N ALA A 15 -20.85 46.45 1.73
CA ALA A 15 -20.01 45.76 2.73
C ALA A 15 -20.03 46.40 4.13
N LYS A 16 -19.69 45.61 5.17
CA LYS A 16 -19.19 46.12 6.45
C LYS A 16 -18.12 45.20 7.06
N LYS A 17 -16.99 45.79 7.48
CA LYS A 17 -15.82 45.14 8.12
C LYS A 17 -15.78 45.40 9.65
N ARG A 18 -14.89 44.63 10.31
CA ARG A 18 -14.31 44.69 11.69
C ARG A 18 -14.96 43.63 12.60
N GLY A 19 -14.23 42.62 13.08
CA GLY A 19 -13.19 42.64 14.14
C GLY A 19 -13.73 41.77 15.29
N THR A 20 -12.99 41.04 16.13
CA THR A 20 -11.56 40.98 16.49
C THR A 20 -11.23 39.62 17.17
N SER A 21 -9.97 39.20 17.12
CA SER A 21 -9.25 38.43 18.17
C SER A 21 -9.91 37.22 18.88
N SER A 22 -9.37 36.01 18.66
CA SER A 22 -8.52 35.34 19.68
C SER A 22 -7.96 33.98 19.20
N ASN A 23 -6.64 33.87 19.03
CA ASN A 23 -5.92 32.60 18.96
C ASN A 23 -5.40 32.20 20.35
N PRO A 24 -5.39 30.91 20.67
CA PRO A 24 -4.28 30.35 21.45
C PRO A 24 -3.83 28.96 20.94
N LEU A 25 -2.58 28.50 21.09
CA LEU A 25 -1.30 29.14 21.38
C LEU A 25 -0.21 28.17 20.88
N TYR A 26 0.62 28.57 19.92
CA TYR A 26 1.91 27.90 19.63
C TYR A 26 3.01 28.88 20.03
N PHE A 27 3.81 28.60 21.08
CA PHE A 27 5.18 29.13 21.27
C PHE A 27 5.82 28.68 22.59
N ILE A 28 6.89 27.87 22.51
CA ILE A 28 8.19 27.94 23.24
C ILE A 28 9.17 27.13 22.33
N CYS A 29 10.45 27.44 22.06
CA CYS A 29 11.41 28.43 22.56
C CYS A 29 12.24 29.05 21.41
N SER A 30 12.93 30.16 21.69
CA SER A 30 13.74 30.95 20.75
C SER A 30 15.25 30.73 20.86
N SER A 31 15.96 31.13 19.78
CA SER A 31 17.41 31.39 19.67
C SER A 31 18.31 30.17 19.42
N LEU A 32 19.40 30.23 18.62
CA LEU A 32 19.87 31.28 17.67
C LEU A 32 20.95 30.72 16.71
N HIS A 33 20.82 30.91 15.37
CA HIS A 33 21.89 31.43 14.48
C HIS A 33 21.49 31.52 13.00
N ASN A 34 22.04 32.52 12.30
CA ASN A 34 21.97 32.69 10.85
C ASN A 34 22.74 31.58 10.12
N LEU A 35 22.20 31.07 9.00
CA LEU A 35 22.97 30.82 7.78
C LEU A 35 22.01 30.67 6.58
N THR A 36 22.39 31.30 5.47
CA THR A 36 21.59 31.41 4.23
C THR A 36 21.46 30.09 3.48
N GLN A 37 20.28 29.44 3.50
CA GLN A 37 19.86 28.51 2.44
C GLN A 37 18.36 28.61 2.12
N GLN A 38 18.02 28.28 0.87
CA GLN A 38 16.74 28.42 0.17
C GLN A 38 15.45 28.28 1.00
N LYS A 39 14.54 29.25 0.85
CA LYS A 39 13.12 29.15 1.27
C LYS A 39 12.37 28.10 0.43
N ARG A 40 12.56 26.81 0.72
CA ARG A 40 11.52 25.80 0.47
C ARG A 40 10.40 26.04 1.49
N PRO A 41 9.12 26.07 1.12
CA PRO A 41 8.05 26.19 2.10
C PRO A 41 8.08 24.97 3.02
N PHE A 42 8.27 25.20 4.33
CA PHE A 42 8.13 24.16 5.34
C PHE A 42 6.66 23.74 5.42
N SER A 43 6.26 22.72 4.66
CA SER A 43 5.07 21.94 4.98
C SER A 43 5.43 20.99 6.12
N PRO A 44 4.94 21.18 7.36
CA PRO A 44 5.18 20.22 8.42
C PRO A 44 4.51 18.90 8.04
N LYS A 45 5.32 17.88 7.70
CA LYS A 45 4.80 16.52 7.48
C LYS A 45 4.11 16.05 8.76
N PRO A 46 2.94 15.39 8.69
CA PRO A 46 2.26 14.90 9.89
C PRO A 46 3.17 13.93 10.64
N ARG A 47 3.53 14.26 11.88
CA ARG A 47 4.21 13.31 12.78
C ARG A 47 3.15 12.32 13.26
N ILE A 48 3.23 11.10 12.77
CA ILE A 48 2.38 9.98 13.20
C ILE A 48 3.20 9.12 14.14
N ASP A 49 2.70 8.96 15.35
CA ASP A 49 3.16 7.94 16.26
C ASP A 49 2.50 6.60 15.90
N PHE A 50 3.30 5.54 15.87
CA PHE A 50 2.86 4.17 15.62
C PHE A 50 3.09 3.28 16.86
N SER A 51 3.65 3.82 17.94
CA SER A 51 3.91 3.08 19.18
C SER A 51 2.65 2.83 20.01
N CYS A 52 1.61 3.62 19.79
CA CYS A 52 0.27 3.48 20.38
C CYS A 52 -0.59 2.36 19.76
N ILE A 53 -0.06 1.59 18.81
CA ILE A 53 -0.79 0.49 18.17
C ILE A 53 -0.47 -0.80 18.92
N HIS A 54 -1.36 -1.17 19.85
CA HIS A 54 -1.25 -2.39 20.64
C HIS A 54 -2.21 -3.48 20.14
N GLU A 55 -3.37 -3.08 19.63
CA GLU A 55 -4.35 -3.97 19.00
C GLU A 55 -4.83 -3.48 17.62
N VAL A 56 -5.70 -4.28 17.00
CA VAL A 56 -6.19 -4.02 15.63
C VAL A 56 -7.09 -2.78 15.55
N ASP A 57 -7.86 -2.51 16.60
CA ASP A 57 -8.74 -1.34 16.67
C ASP A 57 -7.96 -0.02 16.82
N ASP A 58 -6.80 -0.02 17.49
CA ASP A 58 -5.87 1.12 17.48
C ASP A 58 -5.44 1.46 16.05
N ALA A 59 -5.07 0.44 15.27
CA ALA A 59 -4.66 0.62 13.88
C ALA A 59 -5.80 1.16 13.01
N VAL A 60 -7.03 0.67 13.19
CA VAL A 60 -8.22 1.17 12.48
C VAL A 60 -8.57 2.60 12.91
N SER A 61 -8.44 2.92 14.20
CA SER A 61 -8.63 4.27 14.75
C SER A 61 -7.62 5.25 14.16
N LEU A 62 -6.33 4.89 14.16
CA LEU A 62 -5.26 5.68 13.58
C LEU A 62 -5.44 5.86 12.06
N PHE A 63 -5.86 4.82 11.33
CA PHE A 63 -6.19 4.94 9.91
C PHE A 63 -7.30 5.97 9.65
N ARG A 64 -8.39 5.92 10.43
CA ARG A 64 -9.49 6.90 10.33
C ARG A 64 -9.03 8.32 10.69
N GLN A 65 -8.12 8.47 11.64
CA GLN A 65 -7.47 9.74 11.96
C GLN A 65 -6.64 10.23 10.75
N MET A 66 -5.79 9.37 10.20
CA MET A 66 -4.91 9.65 9.06
C MET A 66 -5.66 10.17 7.82
N LEU A 67 -6.80 9.58 7.47
CA LEU A 67 -7.65 10.07 6.35
C LEU A 67 -8.17 11.50 6.57
N ARG A 68 -8.39 11.90 7.82
CA ARG A 68 -8.92 13.22 8.21
C ARG A 68 -7.84 14.30 8.34
N MET A 69 -6.54 13.93 8.42
CA MET A 69 -5.46 14.90 8.59
C MET A 69 -5.32 15.83 7.38
N ARG A 70 -4.89 17.07 7.64
CA ARG A 70 -4.56 18.09 6.64
C ARG A 70 -3.24 18.78 7.07
N PRO A 71 -2.13 18.63 6.33
CA PRO A 71 -1.96 17.82 5.12
C PRO A 71 -2.18 16.31 5.38
N GLN A 72 -2.53 15.57 4.32
CA GLN A 72 -2.70 14.12 4.40
C GLN A 72 -1.34 13.43 4.64
N PRO A 73 -1.30 12.28 5.34
CA PRO A 73 -0.09 11.49 5.51
C PRO A 73 0.44 10.96 4.17
N SER A 74 1.74 10.68 4.10
CA SER A 74 2.33 10.10 2.88
C SER A 74 1.90 8.63 2.69
N ASP A 75 1.99 8.16 1.46
CA ASP A 75 1.87 6.74 1.07
C ASP A 75 2.64 5.82 2.04
N PHE A 76 3.91 6.15 2.33
CA PHE A 76 4.76 5.41 3.27
C PHE A 76 4.14 5.26 4.68
N GLN A 77 3.42 6.27 5.17
CA GLN A 77 2.79 6.20 6.49
C GLN A 77 1.59 5.23 6.49
N PHE A 78 0.81 5.19 5.41
CA PHE A 78 -0.24 4.18 5.23
C PHE A 78 0.34 2.78 5.00
N THR A 79 1.39 2.64 4.18
CA THR A 79 2.12 1.37 3.98
C THR A 79 2.68 0.82 5.30
N LYS A 80 3.23 1.69 6.16
CA LYS A 80 3.72 1.33 7.49
C LYS A 80 2.60 0.85 8.41
N LEU A 81 1.42 1.50 8.37
CA LEU A 81 0.27 1.06 9.15
C LEU A 81 -0.20 -0.34 8.73
N LEU A 82 -0.38 -0.57 7.42
CA LEU A 82 -0.72 -1.90 6.88
C LEU A 82 0.31 -2.96 7.30
N SER A 83 1.61 -2.61 7.27
CA SER A 83 2.68 -3.51 7.71
C SER A 83 2.57 -3.92 9.19
N ILE A 84 2.04 -3.05 10.06
CA ILE A 84 1.81 -3.36 11.48
C ILE A 84 0.61 -4.30 11.63
N VAL A 85 -0.50 -4.02 10.94
CA VAL A 85 -1.70 -4.88 10.93
C VAL A 85 -1.38 -6.30 10.42
N VAL A 86 -0.52 -6.40 9.39
CA VAL A 86 -0.05 -7.70 8.85
C VAL A 86 0.89 -8.43 9.82
N LYS A 87 1.73 -7.71 10.59
CA LYS A 87 2.53 -8.32 11.67
C LYS A 87 1.67 -8.85 12.81
N MET A 88 0.54 -8.19 13.09
CA MET A 88 -0.51 -8.68 14.00
C MET A 88 -1.33 -9.85 13.41
N LYS A 89 -1.01 -10.32 12.19
CA LYS A 89 -1.72 -11.36 11.43
C LYS A 89 -3.18 -11.05 11.07
N GLN A 90 -3.58 -9.77 11.14
CA GLN A 90 -4.94 -9.31 10.88
C GLN A 90 -5.16 -9.04 9.38
N TYR A 91 -4.93 -10.06 8.54
CA TYR A 91 -4.95 -9.93 7.08
C TYR A 91 -6.27 -9.40 6.51
N PRO A 92 -7.47 -9.83 6.97
CA PRO A 92 -8.74 -9.28 6.48
C PRO A 92 -8.89 -7.78 6.78
N VAL A 93 -8.38 -7.31 7.93
CA VAL A 93 -8.39 -5.88 8.26
C VAL A 93 -7.40 -5.11 7.39
N ALA A 94 -6.21 -5.65 7.13
CA ALA A 94 -5.26 -5.03 6.21
C ALA A 94 -5.85 -4.87 4.78
N LEU A 95 -6.59 -5.86 4.29
CA LEU A 95 -7.31 -5.79 3.03
C LEU A 95 -8.42 -4.72 3.06
N HIS A 96 -9.25 -4.68 4.11
CA HIS A 96 -10.28 -3.63 4.27
C HIS A 96 -9.68 -2.22 4.30
N LEU A 97 -8.55 -2.02 5.00
CA LEU A 97 -7.85 -0.74 5.02
C LEU A 97 -7.29 -0.36 3.64
N PHE A 98 -6.81 -1.32 2.85
CA PHE A 98 -6.38 -1.09 1.47
C PHE A 98 -7.54 -0.71 0.53
N ASP A 99 -8.70 -1.34 0.67
CA ASP A 99 -9.90 -0.99 -0.09
C ASP A 99 -10.34 0.45 0.23
N GLU A 100 -10.29 0.84 1.50
CA GLU A 100 -10.52 2.24 1.90
C GLU A 100 -9.45 3.19 1.33
N MET A 101 -8.17 2.81 1.31
CA MET A 101 -7.13 3.61 0.63
C MET A 101 -7.46 3.82 -0.86
N CYS A 102 -7.96 2.80 -1.54
CA CYS A 102 -8.38 2.88 -2.93
C CYS A 102 -9.57 3.84 -3.12
N LYS A 103 -10.62 3.72 -2.29
CA LYS A 103 -11.83 4.58 -2.36
C LYS A 103 -11.52 6.05 -2.05
N TRP A 104 -10.64 6.32 -1.09
CA TRP A 104 -10.24 7.67 -0.69
C TRP A 104 -9.18 8.30 -1.63
N GLY A 105 -8.76 7.59 -2.68
CA GLY A 105 -7.76 8.10 -3.63
C GLY A 105 -6.35 8.26 -3.03
N THR A 106 -6.06 7.57 -1.92
CA THR A 106 -4.76 7.60 -1.26
C THR A 106 -3.70 7.00 -2.20
N PRO A 107 -2.50 7.61 -2.32
CA PRO A 107 -1.42 7.05 -3.13
C PRO A 107 -1.02 5.65 -2.66
N ILE A 108 -0.92 4.73 -3.62
CA ILE A 108 -0.57 3.32 -3.45
C ILE A 108 0.68 3.04 -4.29
N ASN A 109 1.69 2.48 -3.63
CA ASN A 109 2.99 2.13 -4.20
C ASN A 109 3.15 0.59 -4.33
N GLU A 110 4.24 0.15 -4.96
CA GLU A 110 4.63 -1.26 -5.10
C GLU A 110 4.65 -2.04 -3.77
N TYR A 111 5.15 -1.45 -2.69
CA TYR A 111 5.21 -2.07 -1.36
C TYR A 111 3.81 -2.36 -0.81
N THR A 112 2.89 -1.41 -0.97
CA THR A 112 1.49 -1.56 -0.56
C THR A 112 0.81 -2.71 -1.32
N MET A 113 1.05 -2.79 -2.64
CA MET A 113 0.48 -3.88 -3.45
C MET A 113 1.10 -5.24 -3.07
N ASN A 114 2.41 -5.31 -2.80
CA ASN A 114 3.06 -6.53 -2.30
C ASN A 114 2.51 -7.00 -0.94
N ILE A 115 2.23 -6.06 -0.01
CA ILE A 115 1.60 -6.39 1.27
C ILE A 115 0.21 -7.01 1.05
N VAL A 116 -0.58 -6.45 0.14
CA VAL A 116 -1.94 -6.91 -0.18
C VAL A 116 -1.92 -8.28 -0.88
N THR A 117 -1.02 -8.49 -1.85
CA THR A 117 -0.78 -9.80 -2.48
C THR A 117 -0.45 -10.85 -1.42
N ASN A 118 0.45 -10.54 -0.49
CA ASN A 118 0.81 -11.45 0.60
C ASN A 118 -0.38 -11.73 1.55
N CYS A 119 -1.23 -10.74 1.85
CA CYS A 119 -2.46 -10.96 2.63
C CYS A 119 -3.41 -11.95 1.94
N TYR A 120 -3.61 -11.81 0.63
CA TYR A 120 -4.43 -12.75 -0.14
C TYR A 120 -3.82 -14.16 -0.18
N CYS A 121 -2.50 -14.29 -0.37
CA CYS A 121 -1.80 -15.57 -0.30
C CYS A 121 -1.93 -16.25 1.08
N LEU A 122 -1.82 -15.49 2.18
CA LEU A 122 -1.95 -15.98 3.55
C LEU A 122 -3.39 -16.32 3.98
N LEU A 123 -4.38 -15.95 3.17
CA LEU A 123 -5.79 -16.32 3.33
C LEU A 123 -6.22 -17.45 2.38
N ASN A 124 -5.27 -18.13 1.72
CA ASN A 124 -5.51 -19.13 0.67
C ASN A 124 -6.41 -18.59 -0.45
N ARG A 125 -6.22 -17.32 -0.82
CA ARG A 125 -6.93 -16.60 -1.89
C ARG A 125 -5.95 -16.05 -2.93
N VAL A 126 -5.04 -16.91 -3.38
CA VAL A 126 -4.00 -16.55 -4.35
C VAL A 126 -4.57 -16.06 -5.69
N ASP A 127 -5.82 -16.43 -6.01
CA ASP A 127 -6.61 -15.90 -7.12
C ASP A 127 -6.73 -14.35 -7.08
N PHE A 128 -7.05 -13.79 -5.91
CA PHE A 128 -7.02 -12.34 -5.72
C PHE A 128 -5.59 -11.78 -5.67
N GLY A 129 -4.62 -12.55 -5.17
CA GLY A 129 -3.20 -12.19 -5.25
C GLY A 129 -2.75 -11.93 -6.69
N PHE A 130 -3.11 -12.79 -7.64
CA PHE A 130 -2.85 -12.57 -9.08
C PHE A 130 -3.60 -11.36 -9.64
N ALA A 131 -4.83 -11.10 -9.18
CA ALA A 131 -5.59 -9.92 -9.63
C ALA A 131 -4.89 -8.59 -9.28
N ILE A 132 -4.10 -8.54 -8.20
CA ILE A 132 -3.29 -7.36 -7.83
C ILE A 132 -2.21 -7.04 -8.88
N LEU A 133 -1.72 -8.00 -9.67
CA LEU A 133 -0.80 -7.72 -10.78
C LEU A 133 -1.41 -6.74 -11.81
N GLY A 134 -2.74 -6.79 -12.01
CA GLY A 134 -3.45 -5.79 -12.82
C GLY A 134 -3.35 -4.37 -12.25
N SER A 135 -3.27 -4.22 -10.92
CA SER A 135 -3.04 -2.92 -10.26
C SER A 135 -1.59 -2.44 -10.40
N PHE A 136 -0.60 -3.34 -10.45
CA PHE A 136 0.80 -2.98 -10.75
C PHE A 136 0.88 -2.29 -12.11
N PHE A 137 0.45 -2.98 -13.17
CA PHE A 137 0.50 -2.45 -14.54
C PHE A 137 -0.35 -1.19 -14.73
N LYS A 138 -1.57 -1.14 -14.17
CA LYS A 138 -2.44 0.04 -14.23
C LYS A 138 -1.82 1.29 -13.59
N ARG A 139 -0.90 1.12 -12.64
CA ARG A 139 -0.21 2.20 -11.93
C ARG A 139 1.20 2.48 -12.45
N GLY A 140 1.66 1.74 -13.46
CA GLY A 140 3.02 1.89 -14.02
C GLY A 140 4.13 1.28 -13.15
N TYR A 141 3.79 0.33 -12.27
CA TYR A 141 4.78 -0.46 -11.52
C TYR A 141 4.98 -1.83 -12.18
N GLU A 142 6.23 -2.31 -12.19
CA GLU A 142 6.56 -3.66 -12.64
C GLU A 142 6.58 -4.64 -11.45
N PRO A 143 5.88 -5.79 -11.52
CA PRO A 143 6.03 -6.85 -10.53
C PRO A 143 7.48 -7.37 -10.49
N ASN A 144 8.06 -7.38 -9.29
CA ASN A 144 9.46 -7.80 -9.07
C ASN A 144 9.56 -9.22 -8.48
N VAL A 145 10.79 -9.70 -8.24
CA VAL A 145 11.06 -11.03 -7.65
C VAL A 145 10.28 -11.27 -6.35
N THR A 146 10.20 -10.27 -5.45
CA THR A 146 9.41 -10.34 -4.22
C THR A 146 7.92 -10.57 -4.49
N THR A 147 7.39 -9.97 -5.55
CA THR A 147 5.98 -10.10 -5.96
C THR A 147 5.69 -11.53 -6.43
N PHE A 148 6.53 -12.07 -7.31
CA PHE A 148 6.36 -13.43 -7.84
C PHE A 148 6.66 -14.52 -6.81
N ASN A 149 7.69 -14.34 -5.97
CA ASN A 149 7.98 -15.23 -4.85
C ASN A 149 6.79 -15.32 -3.88
N THR A 150 6.15 -14.18 -3.57
CA THR A 150 4.92 -14.14 -2.77
C THR A 150 3.78 -14.94 -3.40
N LEU A 151 3.60 -14.85 -4.72
CA LEU A 151 2.57 -15.61 -5.46
C LEU A 151 2.89 -17.11 -5.53
N ILE A 152 4.13 -17.50 -5.79
CA ILE A 152 4.60 -18.89 -5.76
C ILE A 152 4.34 -19.51 -4.39
N LYS A 153 4.74 -18.81 -3.31
CA LYS A 153 4.46 -19.22 -1.94
C LYS A 153 2.95 -19.35 -1.68
N GLY A 154 2.15 -18.41 -2.18
CA GLY A 154 0.68 -18.46 -2.09
C GLY A 154 0.07 -19.67 -2.78
N LEU A 155 0.61 -20.07 -3.94
CA LEU A 155 0.16 -21.27 -4.65
C LEU A 155 0.44 -22.54 -3.84
N PHE A 156 1.62 -22.67 -3.21
CA PHE A 156 1.90 -23.79 -2.29
C PHE A 156 1.04 -23.77 -1.01
N LEU A 157 0.66 -22.60 -0.49
CA LEU A 157 -0.26 -22.50 0.67
C LEU A 157 -1.71 -22.89 0.32
N ASP A 158 -2.09 -22.73 -0.95
CA ASP A 158 -3.41 -23.01 -1.51
C ASP A 158 -3.44 -24.37 -2.27
N ASP A 159 -2.48 -25.26 -1.98
CA ASP A 159 -2.29 -26.61 -2.55
C ASP A 159 -2.21 -26.70 -4.09
N LYS A 160 -1.91 -25.57 -4.75
CA LYS A 160 -1.80 -25.43 -6.21
C LYS A 160 -0.37 -25.66 -6.69
N VAL A 161 0.16 -26.83 -6.36
CA VAL A 161 1.56 -27.25 -6.60
C VAL A 161 1.94 -27.16 -8.08
N ILE A 162 1.08 -27.68 -8.96
CA ILE A 162 1.29 -27.70 -10.42
C ILE A 162 1.35 -26.26 -10.98
N GLU A 163 0.52 -25.35 -10.47
CA GLU A 163 0.52 -23.95 -10.85
C GLU A 163 1.76 -23.22 -10.33
N ALA A 164 2.28 -23.58 -9.14
CA ALA A 164 3.50 -23.03 -8.59
C ALA A 164 4.71 -23.38 -9.47
N GLU A 165 4.83 -24.65 -9.86
CA GLU A 165 5.84 -25.14 -10.81
C GLU A 165 5.72 -24.41 -12.17
N LYS A 166 4.50 -24.29 -12.72
CA LYS A 166 4.24 -23.56 -13.97
C LYS A 166 4.62 -22.08 -13.87
N LEU A 167 4.35 -21.40 -12.75
CA LEU A 167 4.72 -20.00 -12.56
C LEU A 167 6.24 -19.85 -12.47
N PHE A 168 6.92 -20.66 -11.66
CA PHE A 168 8.38 -20.62 -11.54
C PHE A 168 9.07 -20.90 -12.89
N LYS A 169 8.61 -21.91 -13.64
CA LYS A 169 9.10 -22.17 -15.01
C LYS A 169 8.87 -20.99 -15.95
N LYS A 170 7.76 -20.24 -15.81
CA LYS A 170 7.53 -19.00 -16.57
C LYS A 170 8.48 -17.86 -16.20
N LEU A 171 8.87 -17.72 -14.93
CA LEU A 171 9.89 -16.74 -14.52
C LEU A 171 11.20 -16.98 -15.28
N LEU A 172 11.68 -18.23 -15.27
CA LEU A 172 12.91 -18.64 -15.94
C LEU A 172 12.82 -18.50 -17.48
N THR A 173 11.77 -19.05 -18.09
CA THR A 173 11.66 -19.12 -19.57
C THR A 173 11.29 -17.80 -20.23
N LEU A 174 10.49 -16.96 -19.59
CA LEU A 174 10.08 -15.65 -20.11
C LEU A 174 10.90 -14.49 -19.55
N LYS A 175 11.85 -14.77 -18.64
CA LYS A 175 12.71 -13.78 -17.96
C LYS A 175 11.91 -12.63 -17.32
N LEU A 176 10.78 -12.95 -16.68
CA LEU A 176 9.90 -11.95 -16.05
C LEU A 176 10.60 -11.21 -14.88
N CYS A 177 11.45 -11.94 -14.16
CA CYS A 177 12.43 -11.42 -13.22
C CYS A 177 13.50 -12.50 -13.02
N GLU A 178 14.68 -12.10 -12.53
CA GLU A 178 15.71 -13.05 -12.08
C GLU A 178 15.29 -13.64 -10.72
N PRO A 179 15.14 -14.98 -10.58
CA PRO A 179 14.85 -15.59 -9.29
C PRO A 179 16.06 -15.51 -8.37
N ASP A 180 15.84 -15.08 -7.13
CA ASP A 180 16.86 -15.09 -6.08
C ASP A 180 16.91 -16.44 -5.34
N GLU A 181 17.93 -16.61 -4.49
CA GLU A 181 18.07 -17.78 -3.59
C GLU A 181 16.79 -18.04 -2.77
N VAL A 182 16.11 -16.97 -2.34
CA VAL A 182 14.87 -17.04 -1.57
C VAL A 182 13.72 -17.63 -2.40
N THR A 183 13.66 -17.32 -3.69
CA THR A 183 12.68 -17.86 -4.64
C THR A 183 12.93 -19.34 -4.89
N VAL A 184 14.19 -19.74 -5.16
CA VAL A 184 14.57 -21.14 -5.35
C VAL A 184 14.26 -21.96 -4.09
N LEU A 185 14.70 -21.49 -2.91
CA LEU A 185 14.41 -22.13 -1.63
C LEU A 185 12.91 -22.24 -1.36
N THR A 186 12.11 -21.23 -1.74
CA THR A 186 10.65 -21.26 -1.58
C THR A 186 10.01 -22.36 -2.44
N VAL A 187 10.47 -22.55 -3.68
CA VAL A 187 9.99 -23.62 -4.56
C VAL A 187 10.40 -24.99 -4.04
N VAL A 188 11.68 -25.20 -3.71
CA VAL A 188 12.20 -26.46 -3.16
C VAL A 188 11.46 -26.87 -1.89
N ASN A 189 11.29 -25.95 -0.93
CA ASN A 189 10.55 -26.18 0.31
C ASN A 189 9.05 -26.43 0.07
N GLY A 190 8.44 -25.78 -0.92
CA GLY A 190 7.06 -26.03 -1.34
C GLY A 190 6.87 -27.44 -1.91
N LEU A 191 7.73 -27.83 -2.86
CA LEU A 191 7.72 -29.16 -3.48
C LEU A 191 7.96 -30.27 -2.45
N CYS A 192 8.94 -30.13 -1.56
CA CYS A 192 9.19 -31.10 -0.50
C CYS A 192 7.99 -31.29 0.44
N LYS A 193 7.26 -30.22 0.76
CA LYS A 193 6.03 -30.29 1.58
C LYS A 193 4.85 -30.92 0.85
N ALA A 194 4.78 -30.77 -0.47
CA ALA A 194 3.83 -31.46 -1.33
C ALA A 194 4.21 -32.92 -1.63
N GLY A 195 5.37 -33.40 -1.16
CA GLY A 195 5.89 -34.74 -1.49
C GLY A 195 6.54 -34.87 -2.87
N HIS A 196 6.67 -33.78 -3.63
CA HIS A 196 7.33 -33.72 -4.94
C HIS A 196 8.87 -33.66 -4.80
N THR A 197 9.44 -34.59 -4.02
CA THR A 197 10.87 -34.55 -3.60
C THR A 197 11.84 -34.76 -4.76
N LEU A 198 11.49 -35.59 -5.75
CA LEU A 198 12.32 -35.78 -6.95
C LEU A 198 12.43 -34.47 -7.76
N THR A 199 11.30 -33.81 -8.03
CA THR A 199 11.26 -32.51 -8.71
C THR A 199 12.03 -31.43 -7.94
N ALA A 200 12.02 -31.47 -6.60
CA ALA A 200 12.81 -30.57 -5.76
C ALA A 200 14.32 -30.84 -5.86
N TYR A 201 14.72 -32.11 -5.98
CA TYR A 201 16.12 -32.52 -6.18
C TYR A 201 16.62 -32.16 -7.58
N ASP A 202 15.85 -32.49 -8.63
CA ASP A 202 16.15 -32.13 -10.02
C ASP A 202 16.33 -30.62 -10.18
N LEU A 203 15.50 -29.83 -9.47
CA LEU A 203 15.60 -28.37 -9.46
C LEU A 203 16.91 -27.86 -8.82
N LEU A 204 17.40 -28.49 -7.76
CA LEU A 204 18.68 -28.11 -7.14
C LEU A 204 19.85 -28.38 -8.07
N GLY A 205 19.85 -29.52 -8.78
CA GLY A 205 20.87 -29.88 -9.78
C GLY A 205 20.90 -28.98 -11.04
N LEU A 206 19.99 -27.99 -11.16
CA LEU A 206 20.06 -26.94 -12.19
C LEU A 206 20.85 -25.69 -11.75
N PHE A 207 21.26 -25.61 -10.48
CA PHE A 207 22.00 -24.49 -9.88
C PHE A 207 23.38 -24.89 -9.32
N GLU A 208 23.82 -26.13 -9.56
CA GLU A 208 25.19 -26.63 -9.32
C GLU A 208 26.07 -26.45 -10.57
#